data_AF-A0AAV8SYN6-F1
#
_entry.id   AF-A0AAV8SYN6-F1
#
_cell.length_a   1.000
_cell.length_b   1.000
_cell.length_c   1.000
_cell.angle_alpha   90.00
_cell.angle_beta   90.00
_cell.angle_gamma   90.00
#
_symmetry.space_group_name_H-M   'P 1'
#
loop_
_entity.id
_entity.type
_entity.pdbx_description
1 polymer ?
#
loop_
_entity_poly.entity_id
_entity_poly.type
_entity_poly.pdbx_seq_one_letter_code
_entity_poly.pdbx_strand_id
1 'polypeptide(L)'
;MRGSSSMDVSSIPRLCLSLIGFAFQRCRLSSDLCRLSVLLSSPSASNPSVLQVSISDTGVGSCLEEFHAFKCPSEAIASQNWDGSLAVRTTSISDLEVYHYQLNLRETNPIRRLIRLPSKPKNGVKFSGTEVCLCLSESIHVLLAEIRKYFQKILVLNIPNVAIELVAEGADIPGSRLENVFLANEGNPLPSSASNIERLKSGLENYLLKHGQSLSQKCECFPWKDLKVGSGTACSMESHRRSGLTVEVVIVLSEVEASCSHIKACSSKTEVYILSLVLYFKDFSPCSIPQSSLKALTSIDWKSFGLSLGDVDPDGHLIEWENSPSHIAMVVHSYHKQYPTLTFLILIVYFLAQVFCVIYIMQLPLTCRQGYESISEA
;
A
#
# COMPACT_ATOMS: atom_id res chain seq x y z
N MET A 1 -25.16 -17.64 -7.29
CA MET A 1 -23.98 -17.47 -8.14
C MET A 1 -23.20 -16.26 -7.62
N ARG A 2 -21.95 -16.47 -7.18
CA ARG A 2 -21.14 -15.49 -6.43
C ARG A 2 -20.30 -14.64 -7.38
N GLY A 3 -20.41 -13.31 -7.26
CA GLY A 3 -19.43 -12.37 -7.79
C GLY A 3 -18.26 -12.23 -6.81
N SER A 4 -17.15 -12.92 -7.08
CA SER A 4 -15.86 -12.49 -6.53
C SER A 4 -15.51 -11.16 -7.19
N SER A 5 -15.10 -10.16 -6.39
CA SER A 5 -14.52 -8.93 -6.93
C SER A 5 -13.25 -9.32 -7.67
N SER A 6 -13.32 -9.37 -8.99
CA SER A 6 -12.19 -9.72 -9.84
C SER A 6 -11.12 -8.65 -9.72
N MET A 7 -9.87 -9.09 -9.54
CA MET A 7 -8.72 -8.21 -9.67
C MET A 7 -8.49 -7.99 -11.17
N ASP A 8 -8.69 -6.75 -11.60
CA ASP A 8 -8.53 -6.34 -12.99
C ASP A 8 -7.05 -6.04 -13.27
N VAL A 9 -6.40 -6.93 -14.01
CA VAL A 9 -5.01 -6.73 -14.44
C VAL A 9 -5.02 -5.89 -15.70
N SER A 10 -5.09 -4.57 -15.53
CA SER A 10 -5.11 -3.64 -16.66
C SER A 10 -3.72 -3.30 -17.21
N SER A 11 -2.63 -3.71 -16.54
CA SER A 11 -1.24 -3.51 -16.98
C SER A 11 -0.24 -4.48 -16.31
N ILE A 12 0.93 -4.67 -16.93
CA ILE A 12 2.02 -5.50 -16.41
C ILE A 12 2.58 -5.01 -15.07
N PRO A 13 2.82 -3.69 -14.85
CA PRO A 13 3.16 -3.20 -13.53
C PRO A 13 2.12 -3.58 -12.48
N ARG A 14 0.82 -3.42 -12.76
CA ARG A 14 -0.25 -3.79 -11.82
C ARG A 14 -0.25 -5.29 -11.48
N LEU A 15 0.06 -6.17 -12.45
CA LEU A 15 0.25 -7.59 -12.17
C LEU A 15 1.38 -7.81 -11.16
N CYS A 16 2.56 -7.23 -11.42
CA CYS A 16 3.71 -7.37 -10.55
C CYS A 16 3.42 -6.85 -9.14
N LEU A 17 2.82 -5.66 -9.02
CA LEU A 17 2.45 -5.09 -7.73
C LEU A 17 1.45 -5.97 -6.98
N SER A 18 0.52 -6.62 -7.69
CA SER A 18 -0.44 -7.57 -7.08
C SER A 18 0.25 -8.82 -6.56
N LEU A 19 1.20 -9.38 -7.33
CA LEU A 19 2.01 -10.53 -6.92
C LEU A 19 2.88 -10.21 -5.70
N ILE A 20 3.49 -9.03 -5.66
CA ILE A 20 4.22 -8.51 -4.49
C ILE A 20 3.28 -8.37 -3.30
N GLY A 21 2.07 -7.84 -3.51
CA GLY A 21 1.04 -7.75 -2.49
C GLY A 21 0.73 -9.11 -1.86
N PHE A 22 0.58 -10.17 -2.67
CA PHE A 22 0.38 -11.53 -2.16
C PHE A 22 1.57 -12.06 -1.35
N ALA A 23 2.80 -11.85 -1.82
CA ALA A 23 4.01 -12.18 -1.05
C ALA A 23 4.03 -11.45 0.30
N PHE A 24 3.67 -10.17 0.31
CA PHE A 24 3.58 -9.39 1.54
C PHE A 24 2.50 -9.91 2.48
N GLN A 25 1.34 -10.35 1.95
CA GLN A 25 0.30 -10.99 2.76
C GLN A 25 0.83 -12.26 3.44
N ARG A 26 1.50 -13.15 2.69
CA ARG A 26 2.08 -14.38 3.24
C ARG A 26 3.13 -14.08 4.31
N CYS A 27 3.94 -13.04 4.12
CA CYS A 27 4.90 -12.59 5.13
C CYS A 27 4.23 -12.05 6.38
N ARG A 28 3.22 -11.19 6.26
CA ARG A 28 2.49 -10.66 7.42
C ARG A 28 1.82 -11.75 8.25
N LEU A 29 1.37 -12.82 7.61
CA LEU A 29 0.76 -13.97 8.29
C LEU A 29 1.79 -14.90 8.95
N SER A 30 3.08 -14.70 8.68
CA SER A 30 4.16 -15.41 9.36
C SER A 30 4.28 -14.92 10.81
N SER A 31 4.47 -15.86 11.74
CA SER A 31 4.86 -15.53 13.11
C SER A 31 6.35 -15.13 13.21
N ASP A 32 7.16 -15.63 12.30
CA ASP A 32 8.61 -15.45 12.28
C ASP A 32 9.03 -14.33 11.32
N LEU A 33 10.28 -13.88 11.45
CA LEU A 33 10.91 -12.97 10.49
C LEU A 33 10.75 -13.50 9.06
N CYS A 34 10.01 -12.76 8.26
CA CYS A 34 9.79 -13.06 6.86
C CYS A 34 10.60 -12.10 5.98
N ARG A 35 11.25 -12.65 4.97
CA ARG A 35 11.87 -11.88 3.90
C ARG A 35 10.99 -11.93 2.67
N LEU A 36 10.69 -10.78 2.09
CA LEU A 36 10.14 -10.62 0.75
C LEU A 36 11.25 -10.08 -0.15
N SER A 37 11.55 -10.79 -1.23
CA SER A 37 12.58 -10.42 -2.19
C SER A 37 12.00 -10.30 -3.60
N VAL A 38 12.34 -9.22 -4.29
CA VAL A 38 12.02 -9.01 -5.69
C VAL A 38 13.31 -8.84 -6.48
N LEU A 39 13.53 -9.76 -7.42
CA LEU A 39 14.66 -9.75 -8.33
C LEU A 39 14.17 -9.39 -9.73
N LEU A 40 14.78 -8.36 -10.31
CA LEU A 40 14.62 -7.95 -11.71
C LEU A 40 15.93 -8.23 -12.43
N SER A 41 15.94 -9.13 -13.40
CA SER A 41 17.15 -9.52 -14.12
C SER A 41 16.89 -9.68 -15.61
N SER A 42 17.81 -9.19 -16.44
CA SER A 42 17.81 -9.48 -17.88
C SER A 42 18.64 -10.75 -18.12
N PRO A 43 18.04 -11.88 -18.55
CA PRO A 43 18.69 -13.17 -18.60
C PRO A 43 19.78 -13.30 -19.69
N SER A 44 19.87 -12.35 -20.64
CA SER A 44 20.94 -12.30 -21.63
C SER A 44 21.18 -10.89 -22.16
N ALA A 45 22.45 -10.52 -22.34
CA ALA A 45 22.85 -9.33 -23.10
C ALA A 45 22.44 -9.38 -24.58
N SER A 46 22.17 -10.59 -25.11
CA SER A 46 21.75 -10.78 -26.52
C SER A 46 20.25 -10.59 -26.76
N ASN A 47 19.42 -10.64 -25.70
CA ASN A 47 17.98 -10.40 -25.75
C ASN A 47 17.57 -9.44 -24.61
N PRO A 48 18.04 -8.17 -24.66
CA PRO A 48 17.81 -7.20 -23.60
C PRO A 48 16.33 -6.82 -23.43
N SER A 49 15.49 -7.20 -24.38
CA SER A 49 14.04 -6.96 -24.34
C SER A 49 13.31 -7.84 -23.34
N VAL A 50 13.89 -8.97 -22.89
CA VAL A 50 13.22 -9.86 -21.93
C VAL A 50 13.70 -9.55 -20.51
N LEU A 51 12.77 -9.18 -19.65
CA LEU A 51 12.97 -8.97 -18.22
C LEU A 51 12.40 -10.16 -17.46
N GLN A 52 13.25 -10.86 -16.71
CA GLN A 52 12.81 -11.86 -15.76
C GLN A 52 12.51 -11.19 -14.42
N VAL A 53 11.33 -11.45 -13.89
CA VAL A 53 10.91 -11.00 -12.56
C VAL A 53 10.75 -12.23 -11.68
N SER A 54 11.44 -12.27 -10.54
CA SER A 54 11.22 -13.25 -9.49
C SER A 54 10.78 -12.55 -8.21
N ILE A 55 9.63 -12.94 -7.68
CA ILE A 55 9.07 -12.45 -6.42
C ILE A 55 9.04 -13.63 -5.47
N SER A 56 9.82 -13.57 -4.40
CA SER A 56 9.92 -14.65 -3.42
C SER A 56 9.66 -14.16 -2.01
N ASP A 57 9.15 -15.07 -1.17
CA ASP A 57 9.00 -14.84 0.26
C ASP A 57 9.30 -16.09 1.07
N THR A 58 9.69 -15.89 2.32
CA THR A 58 9.86 -16.95 3.33
C THR A 58 8.63 -17.08 4.24
N GLY A 59 7.45 -16.68 3.77
CA GLY A 59 6.22 -16.65 4.54
C GLY A 59 5.59 -18.03 4.69
N VAL A 60 4.29 -18.05 4.98
CA VAL A 60 3.53 -19.29 5.30
C VAL A 60 3.38 -20.28 4.13
N GLY A 61 3.74 -19.87 2.91
CA GLY A 61 3.48 -20.63 1.68
C GLY A 61 2.10 -20.30 1.08
N SER A 62 1.95 -20.57 -0.22
CA SER A 62 0.72 -20.36 -0.99
C SER A 62 -0.10 -21.64 -1.13
N CYS A 63 -1.41 -21.51 -0.95
CA CYS A 63 -2.44 -22.50 -1.25
C CYS A 63 -2.98 -22.39 -2.70
N LEU A 64 -2.45 -21.46 -3.49
CA LEU A 64 -2.78 -21.14 -4.89
C LEU A 64 -4.11 -20.41 -5.13
N GLU A 65 -5.04 -20.36 -4.19
CA GLU A 65 -6.34 -19.69 -4.42
C GLU A 65 -6.21 -18.19 -4.70
N GLU A 66 -5.15 -17.56 -4.19
CA GLU A 66 -4.82 -16.16 -4.45
C GLU A 66 -4.60 -15.87 -5.95
N PHE A 67 -4.09 -16.85 -6.72
CA PHE A 67 -3.88 -16.69 -8.15
C PHE A 67 -5.17 -16.85 -8.97
N HIS A 68 -6.24 -17.41 -8.40
CA HIS A 68 -7.54 -17.49 -9.07
C HIS A 68 -8.24 -16.13 -9.15
N ALA A 69 -7.84 -15.17 -8.32
CA ALA A 69 -8.39 -13.81 -8.34
C ALA A 69 -8.01 -13.03 -9.61
N PHE A 70 -6.94 -13.43 -10.30
CA PHE A 70 -6.56 -12.83 -11.56
C PHE A 70 -7.55 -13.20 -12.67
N LYS A 71 -8.22 -12.17 -13.18
CA LYS A 71 -8.85 -12.22 -14.50
C LYS A 71 -7.96 -11.38 -15.42
N CYS A 72 -7.37 -12.03 -16.42
CA CYS A 72 -6.69 -11.34 -17.49
C CYS A 72 -7.78 -10.77 -18.42
N PRO A 73 -7.94 -9.45 -18.56
CA PRO A 73 -8.81 -8.91 -19.58
C PRO A 73 -8.21 -9.28 -20.93
N SER A 74 -9.04 -9.83 -21.82
CA SER A 74 -8.68 -10.24 -23.18
C SER A 74 -8.01 -9.12 -23.99
N GLU A 75 -8.24 -7.86 -23.62
CA GLU A 75 -7.83 -6.68 -24.38
C GLU A 75 -6.68 -5.90 -23.72
N ALA A 76 -6.45 -6.02 -22.40
CA ALA A 76 -5.43 -5.25 -21.68
C ALA A 76 -4.02 -5.86 -21.73
N ILE A 77 -3.90 -7.16 -22.05
CA ILE A 77 -2.63 -7.90 -22.20
C ILE A 77 -2.57 -8.55 -23.60
N ALA A 78 -3.27 -7.97 -24.58
CA ALA A 78 -3.13 -8.32 -25.99
C ALA A 78 -1.84 -7.76 -26.63
N SER A 79 -1.03 -7.00 -25.87
CA SER A 79 0.27 -6.51 -26.31
C SER A 79 1.35 -7.59 -26.14
N GLN A 80 2.35 -7.53 -27.00
CA GLN A 80 3.47 -8.48 -27.19
C GLN A 80 4.38 -8.66 -25.95
N ASN A 81 3.97 -8.20 -24.77
CA ASN A 81 4.86 -7.93 -23.65
C ASN A 81 4.87 -9.01 -22.55
N TRP A 82 4.00 -10.02 -22.61
CA TRP A 82 4.03 -11.17 -21.70
C TRP A 82 3.28 -12.36 -22.29
N ASP A 83 3.77 -13.58 -22.07
CA ASP A 83 3.20 -14.83 -22.58
C ASP A 83 1.96 -15.33 -21.80
N GLY A 84 1.62 -14.68 -20.68
CA GLY A 84 0.50 -15.06 -19.83
C GLY A 84 0.82 -16.19 -18.84
N SER A 85 2.08 -16.62 -18.76
CA SER A 85 2.52 -17.72 -17.89
C SER A 85 3.17 -17.21 -16.62
N LEU A 86 2.79 -17.80 -15.47
CA LEU A 86 3.46 -17.66 -14.18
C LEU A 86 4.03 -19.02 -13.77
N ALA A 87 5.29 -19.06 -13.36
CA ALA A 87 5.84 -20.22 -12.67
C ALA A 87 5.78 -19.98 -11.16
N VAL A 88 5.21 -20.91 -10.41
CA VAL A 88 5.03 -20.78 -8.96
C VAL A 88 5.68 -21.97 -8.27
N ARG A 89 6.56 -21.70 -7.31
CA ARG A 89 7.08 -22.68 -6.36
C ARG A 89 6.57 -22.33 -4.99
N THR A 90 6.03 -23.30 -4.26
CA THR A 90 5.45 -23.03 -2.94
C THR A 90 5.63 -24.21 -2.02
N THR A 91 5.78 -23.93 -0.74
CA THR A 91 5.77 -24.94 0.30
C THR A 91 5.39 -24.34 1.65
N SER A 92 4.56 -25.06 2.42
CA SER A 92 4.27 -24.74 3.81
C SER A 92 5.27 -25.41 4.75
N ILE A 93 5.32 -24.99 6.01
CA ILE A 93 6.25 -25.56 7.00
C ILE A 93 6.02 -27.06 7.24
N SER A 94 4.78 -27.53 7.05
CA SER A 94 4.36 -28.92 7.22
C SER A 94 4.57 -29.79 5.99
N ASP A 95 4.79 -29.20 4.81
CA ASP A 95 4.97 -29.97 3.58
C ASP A 95 6.32 -30.70 3.56
N LEU A 96 6.31 -31.90 2.98
CA LEU A 96 7.52 -32.71 2.75
C LEU A 96 8.24 -32.35 1.45
N GLU A 97 7.57 -31.62 0.56
CA GLU A 97 8.05 -31.28 -0.76
C GLU A 97 7.90 -29.78 -1.05
N VAL A 98 8.70 -29.30 -1.98
CA VAL A 98 8.50 -28.03 -2.68
C VAL A 98 7.70 -28.33 -3.94
N TYR A 99 6.49 -27.80 -3.99
CA TYR A 99 5.62 -27.97 -5.14
C TYR A 99 5.95 -26.96 -6.22
N HIS A 100 5.81 -27.37 -7.48
CA HIS A 100 6.07 -26.54 -8.64
C HIS A 100 4.84 -26.53 -9.54
N TYR A 101 4.39 -25.35 -9.93
CA TYR A 101 3.21 -25.12 -10.73
C TYR A 101 3.51 -24.14 -11.86
N GLN A 102 2.77 -24.29 -12.95
CA GLN A 102 2.69 -23.33 -14.03
C GLN A 102 1.24 -22.88 -14.17
N LEU A 103 1.00 -21.58 -14.08
CA LEU A 103 -0.31 -20.97 -14.28
C LEU A 103 -0.36 -20.23 -15.61
N ASN A 104 -1.34 -20.56 -16.44
CA ASN A 104 -1.62 -19.83 -17.68
C ASN A 104 -2.82 -18.89 -17.48
N LEU A 105 -2.57 -17.61 -17.21
CA LEU A 105 -3.65 -16.64 -16.94
C LEU A 105 -4.50 -16.28 -18.17
N ARG A 106 -4.07 -16.65 -19.38
CA ARG A 106 -4.88 -16.53 -20.60
C ARG A 106 -5.95 -17.62 -20.70
N GLU A 107 -5.77 -18.73 -19.98
CA GLU A 107 -6.76 -19.80 -19.95
C GLU A 107 -7.95 -19.41 -19.06
N THR A 108 -9.14 -19.41 -19.66
CA THR A 108 -10.39 -19.04 -18.99
C THR A 108 -10.92 -20.19 -18.14
N ASN A 109 -10.60 -21.44 -18.50
CA ASN A 109 -10.98 -22.61 -17.74
C ASN A 109 -10.04 -22.80 -16.52
N PRO A 110 -10.52 -22.66 -15.28
CA PRO A 110 -9.67 -22.75 -14.09
C PRO A 110 -8.98 -24.11 -13.93
N ILE A 111 -9.53 -25.19 -14.49
CA ILE A 111 -8.93 -26.53 -14.43
C ILE A 111 -7.72 -26.62 -15.36
N ARG A 112 -7.78 -26.01 -16.54
CA ARG A 112 -6.69 -26.00 -17.53
C ARG A 112 -5.65 -24.91 -17.26
N ARG A 113 -6.01 -23.93 -16.42
CA ARG A 113 -5.15 -22.81 -16.01
C ARG A 113 -3.94 -23.27 -15.21
N LEU A 114 -4.05 -24.34 -14.43
CA LEU A 114 -3.01 -24.78 -13.52
C LEU A 114 -2.42 -26.13 -13.94
N ILE A 115 -1.12 -26.16 -14.19
CA ILE A 115 -0.36 -27.38 -14.46
C ILE A 115 0.59 -27.62 -13.29
N ARG A 116 0.49 -28.80 -12.66
CA ARG A 116 1.46 -29.22 -11.64
C ARG A 116 2.67 -29.87 -12.33
N LEU A 117 3.84 -29.35 -12.03
CA LEU A 117 5.13 -29.86 -12.48
C LEU A 117 5.74 -30.78 -11.42
N PRO A 118 6.80 -31.55 -11.73
CA PRO A 118 7.47 -32.40 -10.76
C PRO A 118 7.93 -31.61 -9.53
N SER A 119 7.52 -32.08 -8.35
CA SER A 119 7.94 -31.53 -7.05
C SER A 119 9.35 -31.97 -6.68
N LYS A 120 9.96 -31.26 -5.72
CA LYS A 120 11.28 -31.61 -5.16
C LYS A 120 11.14 -31.92 -3.67
N PRO A 121 11.74 -33.00 -3.15
CA PRO A 121 11.68 -33.29 -1.72
C PRO A 121 12.48 -32.26 -0.91
N LYS A 122 12.01 -31.95 0.30
CA LYS A 122 12.75 -31.08 1.25
C LYS A 122 13.90 -31.77 1.97
N ASN A 123 13.98 -33.10 1.88
CA ASN A 123 15.02 -33.91 2.53
C ASN A 123 15.17 -33.62 4.04
N GLY A 124 14.04 -33.42 4.74
CA GLY A 124 14.01 -33.18 6.19
C GLY A 124 14.24 -31.74 6.64
N VAL A 125 14.53 -30.80 5.72
CA VAL A 125 14.69 -29.38 6.06
C VAL A 125 13.31 -28.75 6.33
N LYS A 126 13.19 -28.00 7.42
CA LYS A 126 11.96 -27.27 7.79
C LYS A 126 12.05 -25.82 7.33
N PHE A 127 11.32 -25.51 6.26
CA PHE A 127 11.15 -24.14 5.77
C PHE A 127 9.81 -24.02 5.04
N SER A 128 9.37 -22.78 4.87
CA SER A 128 8.20 -22.38 4.10
C SER A 128 8.53 -21.19 3.21
N GLY A 129 7.71 -20.97 2.20
CA GLY A 129 7.86 -19.85 1.30
C GLY A 129 7.20 -20.06 -0.03
N THR A 130 7.18 -18.99 -0.83
CA THR A 130 6.68 -19.01 -2.20
C THR A 130 7.62 -18.22 -3.09
N GLU A 131 7.84 -18.69 -4.31
CA GLU A 131 8.51 -17.97 -5.39
C GLU A 131 7.56 -17.93 -6.59
N VAL A 132 7.38 -16.75 -7.17
CA VAL A 132 6.64 -16.53 -8.41
C VAL A 132 7.58 -15.90 -9.43
N CYS A 133 7.73 -16.56 -10.57
CA CYS A 133 8.52 -16.07 -11.69
C CYS A 133 7.66 -15.78 -12.93
N LEU A 134 8.00 -14.71 -13.63
CA LEU A 134 7.42 -14.34 -14.92
C LEU A 134 8.44 -13.63 -15.81
N CYS A 135 8.24 -13.70 -17.13
CA CYS A 135 9.09 -13.06 -18.13
C CYS A 135 8.32 -12.00 -18.90
N LEU A 136 8.82 -10.78 -18.94
CA LEU A 136 8.14 -9.61 -19.49
C LEU A 136 8.97 -8.99 -20.62
N SER A 137 8.33 -8.31 -21.56
CA SER A 137 8.98 -7.36 -22.46
C SER A 137 8.68 -5.94 -21.99
N GLU A 138 9.33 -5.53 -20.91
CA GLU A 138 9.13 -4.24 -20.24
C GLU A 138 10.49 -3.66 -19.80
N SER A 139 10.58 -2.33 -19.73
CA SER A 139 11.80 -1.67 -19.25
C SER A 139 12.02 -1.94 -17.76
N ILE A 140 13.22 -2.43 -17.41
CA ILE A 140 13.64 -2.64 -16.01
C ILE A 140 13.49 -1.36 -15.19
N HIS A 141 13.82 -0.19 -15.76
CA HIS A 141 13.74 1.09 -15.06
C HIS A 141 12.31 1.51 -14.73
N VAL A 142 11.38 1.28 -15.66
CA VAL A 142 9.95 1.60 -15.46
C VAL A 142 9.38 0.72 -14.35
N LEU A 143 9.60 -0.59 -14.43
CA LEU A 143 9.08 -1.52 -13.43
C LEU A 143 9.74 -1.32 -12.06
N LEU A 144 11.05 -1.08 -12.03
CA LEU A 144 11.80 -0.77 -10.81
C LEU A 144 11.25 0.47 -10.10
N ALA A 145 10.97 1.54 -10.85
CA ALA A 145 10.42 2.78 -10.29
C ALA A 145 9.04 2.55 -9.68
N GLU A 146 8.16 1.79 -10.35
CA GLU A 146 6.82 1.46 -9.83
C GLU A 146 6.88 0.56 -8.59
N ILE A 147 7.74 -0.47 -8.59
CA ILE A 147 7.93 -1.34 -7.43
C ILE A 147 8.50 -0.56 -6.24
N ARG A 148 9.47 0.34 -6.49
CA ARG A 148 10.02 1.21 -5.45
C ARG A 148 8.95 2.07 -4.80
N LYS A 149 8.11 2.76 -5.59
CA LYS A 149 6.98 3.55 -5.08
C LYS A 149 6.00 2.68 -4.29
N TYR A 150 5.73 1.47 -4.77
CA TYR A 150 4.83 0.53 -4.09
C TYR A 150 5.38 0.10 -2.73
N PHE A 151 6.68 -0.22 -2.63
CA PHE A 151 7.32 -0.53 -1.35
C PHE A 151 7.34 0.65 -0.40
N GLN A 152 7.64 1.86 -0.88
CA GLN A 152 7.53 3.07 -0.07
C GLN A 152 6.12 3.22 0.55
N LYS A 153 5.06 2.96 -0.24
CA LYS A 153 3.68 2.94 0.27
C LYS A 153 3.45 1.80 1.27
N ILE A 154 3.86 0.56 0.98
CA ILE A 154 3.66 -0.58 1.91
C ILE A 154 4.31 -0.33 3.28
N LEU A 155 5.47 0.30 3.32
CA LEU A 155 6.19 0.60 4.57
C LEU A 155 5.40 1.53 5.51
N VAL A 156 4.41 2.29 5.01
CA VAL A 156 3.47 3.08 5.83
C VAL A 156 2.65 2.20 6.77
N LEU A 157 2.35 0.95 6.39
CA LEU A 157 1.63 0.01 7.26
C LEU A 157 2.47 -0.44 8.47
N ASN A 158 3.80 -0.28 8.38
CA ASN A 158 4.73 -0.53 9.45
C ASN A 158 4.56 -1.93 10.09
N ILE A 159 4.42 -2.95 9.24
CA ILE A 159 4.18 -4.34 9.67
C ILE A 159 5.48 -4.92 10.23
N PRO A 160 5.46 -5.49 11.45
CA PRO A 160 6.66 -6.05 12.08
C PRO A 160 7.11 -7.31 11.34
N ASN A 161 8.37 -7.68 11.53
CA ASN A 161 8.94 -8.96 11.07
C ASN A 161 8.88 -9.19 9.55
N VAL A 162 8.74 -8.15 8.73
CA VAL A 162 8.83 -8.27 7.25
C VAL A 162 10.01 -7.48 6.72
N ALA A 163 11.05 -8.13 6.24
CA ALA A 163 12.15 -7.47 5.52
C ALA A 163 11.86 -7.47 4.03
N ILE A 164 12.07 -6.34 3.34
CA ILE A 164 11.83 -6.21 1.90
C ILE A 164 13.15 -5.94 1.19
N GLU A 165 13.40 -6.66 0.10
CA GLU A 165 14.60 -6.50 -0.72
C GLU A 165 14.20 -6.36 -2.19
N LEU A 166 14.79 -5.38 -2.87
CA LEU A 166 14.60 -5.14 -4.30
C LEU A 166 15.95 -5.08 -4.99
N VAL A 167 16.22 -6.08 -5.82
CA VAL A 167 17.47 -6.20 -6.57
C VAL A 167 17.17 -6.03 -8.06
N ALA A 168 17.88 -5.12 -8.72
CA ALA A 168 17.89 -5.00 -10.17
C ALA A 168 19.30 -5.28 -10.72
N GLU A 169 19.40 -6.28 -11.59
CA GLU A 169 20.64 -6.65 -12.29
C GLU A 169 20.57 -6.10 -13.72
N GLY A 170 21.41 -5.10 -14.01
CA GLY A 170 21.48 -4.45 -15.33
C GLY A 170 22.34 -5.25 -16.32
N ALA A 171 22.05 -5.11 -17.62
CA ALA A 171 22.78 -5.78 -18.70
C ALA A 171 24.14 -5.13 -19.03
N ASP A 172 24.33 -3.86 -18.67
CA ASP A 172 25.40 -3.03 -19.22
C ASP A 172 26.79 -3.31 -18.60
N ILE A 173 26.84 -3.90 -17.40
CA ILE A 173 28.09 -4.31 -16.75
C ILE A 173 27.84 -5.59 -15.92
N PRO A 174 28.53 -6.71 -16.20
CA PRO A 174 28.49 -7.89 -15.33
C PRO A 174 28.89 -7.52 -13.90
N GLY A 175 27.95 -7.58 -12.97
CA GLY A 175 28.16 -7.22 -11.56
C GLY A 175 27.68 -5.82 -11.14
N SER A 176 27.16 -4.98 -12.05
CA SER A 176 26.45 -3.75 -11.62
C SER A 176 25.09 -4.11 -11.04
N ARG A 177 25.05 -4.31 -9.73
CA ARG A 177 23.84 -4.55 -8.96
C ARG A 177 23.32 -3.23 -8.43
N LEU A 178 22.11 -2.86 -8.84
CA LEU A 178 21.36 -1.84 -8.11
C LEU A 178 20.53 -2.56 -7.05
N GLU A 179 21.11 -2.67 -5.86
CA GLU A 179 20.46 -3.25 -4.70
C GLU A 179 19.82 -2.12 -3.88
N ASN A 180 18.49 -2.18 -3.73
CA ASN A 180 17.77 -1.35 -2.78
C ASN A 180 17.18 -2.27 -1.72
N VAL A 181 17.77 -2.25 -0.53
CA VAL A 181 17.22 -2.97 0.62
C VAL A 181 16.27 -2.04 1.37
N PHE A 182 15.05 -2.51 1.62
CA PHE A 182 14.02 -1.79 2.35
C PHE A 182 13.74 -2.53 3.66
N LEU A 183 14.39 -2.11 4.74
CA LEU A 183 14.19 -2.72 6.04
C LEU A 183 12.96 -2.12 6.73
N ALA A 184 11.93 -2.93 7.03
CA ALA A 184 10.73 -2.47 7.75
C ALA A 184 11.01 -1.95 9.18
N ASN A 185 12.23 -2.14 9.68
CA ASN A 185 12.65 -1.77 11.04
C ASN A 185 13.86 -0.84 11.10
N GLU A 186 14.22 -0.14 10.02
CA GLU A 186 15.17 0.99 10.10
C GLU A 186 14.53 2.17 10.84
N GLY A 187 14.39 2.05 12.16
CA GLY A 187 14.05 3.14 13.08
C GLY A 187 12.78 3.00 13.93
N ASN A 188 12.17 1.82 14.10
CA ASN A 188 10.95 1.71 14.95
C ASN A 188 11.25 1.46 16.43
N PRO A 189 10.92 2.39 17.34
CA PRO A 189 10.92 2.15 18.78
C PRO A 189 9.66 1.41 19.26
N LEU A 190 8.70 1.11 18.37
CA LEU A 190 7.41 0.54 18.75
C LEU A 190 7.53 -0.94 19.16
N PRO A 191 6.93 -1.35 20.28
CA PRO A 191 6.93 -2.75 20.69
C PRO A 191 6.10 -3.60 19.71
N SER A 192 6.40 -4.90 19.66
CA SER A 192 5.64 -5.88 18.85
C SER A 192 4.17 -5.99 19.25
N SER A 193 3.79 -5.51 20.44
CA SER A 193 2.41 -5.44 20.93
C SER A 193 1.62 -4.22 20.46
N ALA A 194 2.25 -3.26 19.76
CA ALA A 194 1.56 -2.07 19.26
C ALA A 194 0.32 -2.45 18.43
N SER A 195 -0.71 -1.62 18.45
CA SER A 195 -1.90 -1.78 17.62
C SER A 195 -1.60 -1.45 16.14
N ASN A 196 -2.47 -1.87 15.22
CA ASN A 196 -2.32 -1.54 13.80
C ASN A 196 -2.39 -0.03 13.55
N ILE A 197 -3.25 0.69 14.27
CA ILE A 197 -3.36 2.15 14.12
C ILE A 197 -2.11 2.89 14.63
N GLU A 198 -1.47 2.44 15.72
CA GLU A 198 -0.21 3.02 16.19
C GLU A 198 0.93 2.79 15.19
N ARG A 199 0.96 1.59 14.59
CA ARG A 199 1.89 1.27 13.50
C ARG A 199 1.66 2.16 12.29
N LEU A 200 0.40 2.31 11.86
CA LEU A 200 0.00 3.15 10.74
C LEU A 200 0.39 4.61 10.97
N LYS A 201 0.23 5.09 12.21
CA LYS A 201 0.66 6.43 12.63
C LYS A 201 2.16 6.61 12.46
N SER A 202 2.97 5.76 13.10
CA SER A 202 4.43 5.86 13.01
C SER A 202 4.96 5.64 11.60
N GLY A 203 4.33 4.73 10.83
CA GLY A 203 4.68 4.49 9.43
C GLY A 203 4.40 5.70 8.54
N LEU A 204 3.27 6.39 8.74
CA LEU A 204 2.96 7.62 8.01
C LEU A 204 3.91 8.76 8.38
N GLU A 205 4.20 8.98 9.67
CA GLU A 205 5.18 9.97 10.12
C GLU A 205 6.55 9.72 9.46
N ASN A 206 7.05 8.48 9.51
CA ASN A 206 8.31 8.09 8.90
C ASN A 206 8.31 8.28 7.37
N TYR A 207 7.20 7.94 6.71
CA TYR A 207 7.05 8.13 5.26
C TYR A 207 7.14 9.61 4.89
N LEU A 208 6.48 10.50 5.62
CA LEU A 208 6.50 11.94 5.36
C LEU A 208 7.89 12.54 5.62
N LEU A 209 8.57 12.11 6.67
CA LEU A 209 9.94 12.55 6.96
C LEU A 209 10.94 12.12 5.89
N LYS A 210 10.83 10.88 5.36
CA LYS A 210 11.75 10.33 4.36
C LYS A 210 11.41 10.76 2.92
N HIS A 211 10.13 10.95 2.59
CA HIS A 211 9.67 11.10 1.21
C HIS A 211 8.86 12.38 0.94
N GLY A 212 8.49 13.12 1.98
CA GLY A 212 7.65 14.31 1.86
C GLY A 212 8.24 15.42 0.99
N GLN A 213 9.57 15.57 0.97
CA GLN A 213 10.26 16.55 0.11
C GLN A 213 10.19 16.20 -1.39
N SER A 214 10.09 14.91 -1.75
CA SER A 214 10.01 14.48 -3.15
C SER A 214 8.62 14.69 -3.75
N LEU A 215 7.60 14.93 -2.93
CA LEU A 215 6.22 15.21 -3.37
C LEU A 215 6.05 16.68 -3.77
N SER A 216 6.90 17.58 -3.28
CA SER A 216 6.92 19.00 -3.64
C SER A 216 7.99 19.28 -4.69
N GLN A 217 7.70 18.95 -5.95
CA GLN A 217 8.64 19.08 -7.08
C GLN A 217 9.19 20.50 -7.36
N LYS A 218 8.80 21.52 -6.58
CA LYS A 218 9.11 22.93 -6.85
C LYS A 218 9.65 23.74 -5.65
N CYS A 219 9.76 23.20 -4.44
CA CYS A 219 10.16 24.00 -3.27
C CYS A 219 10.75 23.13 -2.15
N GLU A 220 11.93 23.51 -1.67
CA GLU A 220 12.62 22.92 -0.50
C GLU A 220 12.05 23.42 0.84
N CYS A 221 10.99 24.21 0.79
CA CYS A 221 10.44 24.94 1.92
C CYS A 221 9.52 24.08 2.82
N PHE A 222 9.58 22.76 2.66
CA PHE A 222 8.65 21.81 3.28
C PHE A 222 9.37 20.74 4.11
N PRO A 223 10.02 21.11 5.22
CA PRO A 223 10.37 20.12 6.21
C PRO A 223 9.09 19.75 6.98
N TRP A 224 8.63 18.51 6.85
CA TRP A 224 7.60 17.90 7.71
C TRP A 224 8.09 17.86 9.17
N LYS A 225 8.15 19.03 9.81
CA LYS A 225 8.60 19.27 11.20
C LYS A 225 7.40 19.61 12.06
N ASP A 226 7.47 19.25 13.34
CA ASP A 226 6.41 19.52 14.33
C ASP A 226 5.03 18.97 13.91
N LEU A 227 5.02 17.66 13.61
CA LEU A 227 3.84 16.93 13.14
C LEU A 227 2.76 16.83 14.23
N LYS A 228 1.55 17.28 13.89
CA LYS A 228 0.35 17.02 14.70
C LYS A 228 -0.39 15.84 14.09
N VAL A 229 -0.57 14.78 14.87
CA VAL A 229 -1.13 13.52 14.35
C VAL A 229 -2.42 13.14 15.07
N GLY A 230 -3.49 13.07 14.29
CA GLY A 230 -4.79 12.56 14.71
C GLY A 230 -5.02 11.16 14.14
N SER A 231 -5.78 10.33 14.85
CA SER A 231 -6.10 8.98 14.39
C SER A 231 -7.46 8.53 14.92
N GLY A 232 -8.13 7.63 14.21
CA GLY A 232 -9.32 6.94 14.71
C GLY A 232 -9.38 5.49 14.24
N THR A 233 -10.24 4.69 14.89
CA THR A 233 -10.68 3.37 14.41
C THR A 233 -12.21 3.23 14.39
N ALA A 234 -12.76 2.69 13.30
CA ALA A 234 -14.18 2.38 13.13
C ALA A 234 -14.35 0.88 12.84
N CYS A 235 -15.28 0.20 13.53
CA CYS A 235 -15.57 -1.21 13.30
C CYS A 235 -17.06 -1.41 13.10
N SER A 236 -17.46 -2.19 12.10
CA SER A 236 -18.85 -2.67 12.04
C SER A 236 -19.03 -3.76 13.09
N MET A 237 -19.84 -3.49 14.11
CA MET A 237 -20.42 -4.52 14.98
C MET A 237 -21.90 -4.67 14.64
N GLU A 238 -22.38 -5.92 14.69
CA GLU A 238 -23.79 -6.36 14.65
C GLU A 238 -24.37 -6.78 13.28
N SER A 239 -24.28 -8.08 13.01
CA SER A 239 -25.46 -8.97 13.09
C SER A 239 -24.96 -10.41 13.24
N HIS A 240 -25.73 -11.27 13.89
CA HIS A 240 -25.40 -12.65 14.32
C HIS A 240 -24.90 -13.64 13.23
N ARG A 241 -24.52 -13.19 12.04
CA ARG A 241 -23.89 -14.03 11.01
C ARG A 241 -22.71 -13.46 10.23
N ARG A 242 -22.30 -12.19 10.38
CA ARG A 242 -21.05 -11.62 9.77
C ARG A 242 -20.87 -10.14 10.13
N SER A 243 -19.79 -9.80 10.84
CA SER A 243 -19.22 -8.44 10.90
C SER A 243 -17.75 -8.53 11.33
N GLY A 244 -16.83 -7.95 10.56
CA GLY A 244 -15.39 -8.02 10.84
C GLY A 244 -14.54 -6.96 10.13
N LEU A 245 -15.17 -5.99 9.46
CA LEU A 245 -14.47 -4.90 8.77
C LEU A 245 -14.06 -3.82 9.78
N THR A 246 -12.77 -3.50 9.76
CA THR A 246 -12.14 -2.41 10.50
C THR A 246 -11.68 -1.35 9.51
N VAL A 247 -11.90 -0.09 9.84
CA VAL A 247 -11.34 1.07 9.14
C VAL A 247 -10.54 1.88 10.13
N GLU A 248 -9.28 2.10 9.83
CA GLU A 248 -8.38 2.97 10.58
C GLU A 248 -8.04 4.17 9.70
N VAL A 249 -8.03 5.35 10.31
CA VAL A 249 -7.61 6.57 9.64
C VAL A 249 -6.56 7.26 10.49
N VAL A 250 -5.49 7.70 9.84
CA VAL A 250 -4.47 8.56 10.44
C VAL A 250 -4.36 9.81 9.58
N ILE A 251 -4.32 10.96 10.22
CA ILE A 251 -4.12 12.25 9.58
C ILE A 251 -2.95 12.94 10.27
N VAL A 252 -2.01 13.40 9.46
CA VAL A 252 -0.87 14.18 9.89
C VAL A 252 -1.03 15.59 9.33
N LEU A 253 -0.89 16.57 10.22
CA LEU A 253 -0.79 17.96 9.88
C LEU A 253 0.64 18.46 10.10
N SER A 254 1.12 19.28 9.18
CA SER A 254 2.34 20.06 9.34
C SER A 254 2.00 21.52 9.11
N GLU A 255 2.41 22.39 10.03
CA GLU A 255 2.27 23.83 9.84
C GLU A 255 3.19 24.30 8.71
N VAL A 256 2.69 25.22 7.88
CA VAL A 256 3.49 25.83 6.81
C VAL A 256 4.28 26.99 7.41
N GLU A 257 5.61 26.99 7.26
CA GLU A 257 6.42 28.12 7.69
C GLU A 257 6.03 29.39 6.91
N ALA A 258 5.67 30.46 7.63
CA ALA A 258 5.28 31.76 7.08
C ALA A 258 6.40 32.46 6.26
N SER A 259 7.64 31.99 6.39
CA SER A 259 8.83 32.45 5.66
C SER A 259 8.93 31.87 4.23
N CYS A 260 8.09 30.90 3.87
CA CYS A 260 8.13 30.24 2.58
C CYS A 260 7.91 31.24 1.42
N SER A 261 8.93 31.41 0.58
CA SER A 261 8.93 32.35 -0.55
C SER A 261 7.85 32.06 -1.60
N HIS A 262 7.30 30.84 -1.65
CA HIS A 262 6.22 30.45 -2.55
C HIS A 262 4.84 30.98 -2.10
N ILE A 263 4.66 31.24 -0.80
CA ILE A 263 3.48 31.96 -0.28
C ILE A 263 3.51 33.41 -0.78
N LYS A 264 4.72 34.00 -0.91
CA LYS A 264 4.92 35.38 -1.38
C LYS A 264 4.99 35.53 -2.90
N ALA A 265 5.46 34.53 -3.64
CA ALA A 265 5.53 34.61 -5.11
C ALA A 265 4.15 34.49 -5.81
N CYS A 266 3.15 33.90 -5.13
CA CYS A 266 1.75 33.87 -5.60
C CYS A 266 0.92 35.10 -5.18
N SER A 267 1.51 36.10 -4.50
CA SER A 267 0.77 37.21 -3.89
C SER A 267 0.35 38.32 -4.86
N SER A 268 0.10 38.00 -6.13
CA SER A 268 -0.63 38.88 -7.04
C SER A 268 -1.80 38.11 -7.67
N LYS A 269 -2.86 37.93 -6.87
CA LYS A 269 -4.20 37.44 -7.26
C LYS A 269 -4.34 35.98 -7.71
N THR A 270 -3.72 35.01 -7.04
CA THR A 270 -4.13 33.61 -7.27
C THR A 270 -4.13 32.83 -5.96
N GLU A 271 -5.25 32.16 -5.71
CA GLU A 271 -5.52 31.31 -4.56
C GLU A 271 -4.35 30.32 -4.35
N VAL A 272 -3.88 30.20 -3.10
CA VAL A 272 -2.82 29.25 -2.74
C VAL A 272 -3.50 27.91 -2.45
N TYR A 273 -3.33 26.95 -3.35
CA TYR A 273 -3.80 25.58 -3.16
C TYR A 273 -2.73 24.75 -2.47
N ILE A 274 -3.11 24.06 -1.40
CA ILE A 274 -2.25 23.06 -0.76
C ILE A 274 -2.69 21.67 -1.21
N LEU A 275 -1.78 20.94 -1.85
CA LEU A 275 -1.98 19.53 -2.19
C LEU A 275 -1.77 18.66 -0.96
N SER A 276 -2.72 17.78 -0.70
CA SER A 276 -2.68 16.81 0.39
C SER A 276 -2.56 15.40 -0.12
N LEU A 277 -1.65 14.63 0.47
CA LEU A 277 -1.44 13.24 0.13
C LEU A 277 -2.51 12.37 0.79
N VAL A 278 -3.22 11.57 0.00
CA VAL A 278 -4.15 10.56 0.50
C VAL A 278 -3.70 9.18 0.04
N LEU A 279 -3.36 8.34 1.01
CA LEU A 279 -3.02 6.93 0.79
C LEU A 279 -4.18 6.05 1.26
N TYR A 280 -4.52 5.06 0.44
CA TYR A 280 -5.55 4.10 0.77
C TYR A 280 -5.00 2.68 0.74
N PHE A 281 -5.30 1.93 1.80
CA PHE A 281 -4.94 0.53 1.94
C PHE A 281 -6.19 -0.30 2.12
N LYS A 282 -6.28 -1.38 1.35
CA LYS A 282 -7.30 -2.41 1.52
C LYS A 282 -6.64 -3.73 1.85
N ASP A 283 -7.04 -4.34 2.96
CA ASP A 283 -6.54 -5.63 3.44
C ASP A 283 -4.98 -5.68 3.42
N PHE A 284 -4.33 -4.61 3.88
CA PHE A 284 -2.86 -4.45 3.93
C PHE A 284 -2.17 -4.40 2.55
N SER A 285 -2.87 -3.98 1.51
CA SER A 285 -2.31 -3.67 0.19
C SER A 285 -2.65 -2.24 -0.21
N PRO A 286 -1.68 -1.44 -0.74
CA PRO A 286 -1.97 -0.15 -1.34
C PRO A 286 -2.94 -0.30 -2.51
N CYS A 287 -3.96 0.54 -2.59
CA CYS A 287 -4.84 0.59 -3.75
C CYS A 287 -5.36 2.02 -3.99
N SER A 288 -5.96 2.23 -5.16
CA SER A 288 -6.68 3.47 -5.45
C SER A 288 -7.84 3.66 -4.48
N ILE A 289 -8.20 4.92 -4.23
CA ILE A 289 -9.34 5.25 -3.37
C ILE A 289 -10.63 4.75 -4.04
N PRO A 290 -11.43 3.90 -3.36
CA PRO A 290 -12.72 3.51 -3.89
C PRO A 290 -13.60 4.74 -4.12
N GLN A 291 -14.35 4.78 -5.22
CA GLN A 291 -15.27 5.90 -5.54
C GLN A 291 -16.25 6.22 -4.41
N SER A 292 -16.66 5.19 -3.67
CA SER A 292 -17.45 5.33 -2.45
C SER A 292 -16.73 6.11 -1.34
N SER A 293 -15.47 5.76 -1.07
CA SER A 293 -14.63 6.45 -0.08
C SER A 293 -14.29 7.86 -0.53
N LEU A 294 -14.10 8.07 -1.83
CA LEU A 294 -13.89 9.39 -2.41
C LEU A 294 -15.14 10.27 -2.25
N LYS A 295 -16.33 9.74 -2.60
CA LYS A 295 -17.61 10.43 -2.36
C LYS A 295 -17.82 10.76 -0.88
N ALA A 296 -17.46 9.83 0.00
CA ALA A 296 -17.52 10.05 1.44
C ALA A 296 -16.61 11.22 1.87
N LEU A 297 -15.35 11.23 1.41
CA LEU A 297 -14.39 12.31 1.66
C LEU A 297 -14.91 13.65 1.13
N THR A 298 -15.44 13.69 -0.10
CA THR A 298 -15.95 14.93 -0.70
C THR A 298 -17.26 15.42 -0.06
N SER A 299 -18.00 14.54 0.63
CA SER A 299 -19.29 14.87 1.27
C SER A 299 -19.18 15.48 2.66
N ILE A 300 -17.98 15.45 3.27
CA ILE A 300 -17.75 16.03 4.59
C ILE A 300 -17.86 17.56 4.49
N ASP A 301 -18.52 18.17 5.46
CA ASP A 301 -18.56 19.63 5.58
C ASP A 301 -17.22 20.16 6.11
N TRP A 302 -16.21 20.14 5.24
CA TRP A 302 -14.87 20.62 5.53
C TRP A 302 -14.84 22.07 6.02
N LYS A 303 -15.80 22.89 5.59
CA LYS A 303 -15.89 24.31 5.95
C LYS A 303 -16.14 24.49 7.45
N SER A 304 -16.90 23.58 8.06
CA SER A 304 -17.09 23.57 9.52
C SER A 304 -15.79 23.38 10.30
N PHE A 305 -14.78 22.77 9.66
CA PHE A 305 -13.43 22.55 10.20
C PHE A 305 -12.41 23.60 9.70
N GLY A 306 -12.86 24.66 9.02
CA GLY A 306 -11.98 25.71 8.49
C GLY A 306 -11.19 25.30 7.23
N LEU A 307 -11.61 24.22 6.55
CA LEU A 307 -10.99 23.73 5.32
C LEU A 307 -11.98 23.87 4.14
N SER A 308 -11.49 24.32 2.99
CA SER A 308 -12.29 24.34 1.76
C SER A 308 -11.67 23.37 0.77
N LEU A 309 -12.47 22.38 0.35
CA LEU A 309 -12.05 21.37 -0.63
C LEU A 309 -12.02 22.00 -2.03
N GLY A 310 -10.87 21.92 -2.69
CA GLY A 310 -10.67 22.29 -4.10
C GLY A 310 -10.89 21.08 -5.01
N ASP A 311 -9.98 20.87 -5.96
CA ASP A 311 -10.04 19.73 -6.89
C ASP A 311 -9.48 18.44 -6.28
N VAL A 312 -9.89 17.31 -6.84
CA VAL A 312 -9.38 15.98 -6.50
C VAL A 312 -8.78 15.36 -7.75
N ASP A 313 -7.51 14.96 -7.66
CA ASP A 313 -6.81 14.29 -8.75
C ASP A 313 -7.61 13.06 -9.23
N PRO A 314 -7.64 12.77 -10.55
CA PRO A 314 -8.36 11.63 -11.11
C PRO A 314 -8.08 10.27 -10.46
N ASP A 315 -6.87 10.07 -9.93
CA ASP A 315 -6.49 8.84 -9.23
C ASP A 315 -6.82 8.86 -7.73
N GLY A 316 -7.34 9.98 -7.22
CA GLY A 316 -7.77 10.20 -5.84
C GLY A 316 -6.63 10.33 -4.83
N HIS A 317 -5.38 10.35 -5.27
CA HIS A 317 -4.22 10.37 -4.36
C HIS A 317 -3.89 11.76 -3.82
N LEU A 318 -4.35 12.80 -4.50
CA LEU A 318 -4.12 14.18 -4.12
C LEU A 318 -5.45 14.92 -4.02
N ILE A 319 -5.63 15.58 -2.87
CA ILE A 319 -6.76 16.46 -2.62
C ILE A 319 -6.22 17.88 -2.48
N GLU A 320 -6.75 18.81 -3.27
CA GLU A 320 -6.44 20.23 -3.15
C GLU A 320 -7.31 20.87 -2.08
N TRP A 321 -6.70 21.75 -1.28
CA TRP A 321 -7.40 22.58 -0.32
C TRP A 321 -7.18 24.04 -0.64
N GLU A 322 -8.27 24.79 -0.72
CA GLU A 322 -8.27 26.24 -0.84
C GLU A 322 -7.91 26.85 0.51
N ASN A 323 -6.88 27.70 0.54
CA ASN A 323 -6.52 28.53 1.69
C ASN A 323 -6.22 27.77 3.01
N SER A 324 -5.80 26.49 2.93
CA SER A 324 -5.38 25.76 4.13
C SER A 324 -4.09 26.37 4.71
N PRO A 325 -3.99 26.57 6.03
CA PRO A 325 -2.74 27.00 6.68
C PRO A 325 -1.78 25.84 6.98
N SER A 326 -2.14 24.60 6.63
CA SER A 326 -1.37 23.40 6.99
C SER A 326 -1.35 22.37 5.86
N HIS A 327 -0.23 21.66 5.72
CA HIS A 327 -0.17 20.47 4.89
C HIS A 327 -0.90 19.32 5.58
N ILE A 328 -1.72 18.60 4.82
CA ILE A 328 -2.48 17.46 5.31
C ILE A 328 -1.97 16.21 4.59
N ALA A 329 -1.66 15.18 5.36
CA ALA A 329 -1.45 13.83 4.85
C ALA A 329 -2.42 12.89 5.53
N MET A 330 -3.12 12.07 4.77
CA MET A 330 -4.11 11.14 5.27
C MET A 330 -3.79 9.73 4.79
N VAL A 331 -3.89 8.77 5.71
CA VAL A 331 -3.91 7.35 5.39
C VAL A 331 -5.23 6.76 5.85
N VAL A 332 -5.90 6.05 4.96
CA VAL A 332 -7.09 5.25 5.26
C VAL A 332 -6.76 3.79 5.05
N HIS A 333 -6.92 2.96 6.07
CA HIS A 333 -6.68 1.52 6.00
C HIS A 333 -7.96 0.77 6.35
N SER A 334 -8.49 0.02 5.39
CA SER A 334 -9.67 -0.81 5.57
C SER A 334 -9.29 -2.27 5.45
N TYR A 335 -9.62 -3.09 6.46
CA TYR A 335 -9.26 -4.50 6.47
C TYR A 335 -10.22 -5.34 7.32
N HIS A 336 -10.27 -6.64 7.04
CA HIS A 336 -11.05 -7.57 7.85
C HIS A 336 -10.20 -8.19 8.97
N LYS A 337 -10.69 -8.16 10.21
CA LYS A 337 -10.04 -8.83 11.36
C LYS A 337 -10.05 -10.36 11.24
N GLN A 338 -10.94 -10.93 10.43
CA GLN A 338 -10.99 -12.35 10.07
C GLN A 338 -11.02 -12.49 8.55
N TYR A 339 -10.24 -13.42 8.00
CA TYR A 339 -10.17 -13.71 6.54
C TYR A 339 -11.58 -13.98 5.95
N PRO A 340 -11.84 -13.63 4.68
CA PRO A 340 -12.93 -12.68 4.37
C PRO A 340 -14.28 -13.32 4.01
N THR A 341 -15.36 -12.56 4.20
CA THR A 341 -16.51 -12.56 3.29
C THR A 341 -17.25 -11.21 3.27
N LEU A 342 -17.09 -10.51 2.14
CA LEU A 342 -17.93 -9.45 1.53
C LEU A 342 -18.20 -8.09 2.24
N THR A 343 -18.29 -7.08 1.35
CA THR A 343 -18.23 -5.61 1.44
C THR A 343 -19.43 -4.87 2.10
N PHE A 344 -19.18 -3.63 2.58
CA PHE A 344 -19.92 -2.33 2.44
C PHE A 344 -19.68 -1.42 3.69
N LEU A 345 -20.03 -0.12 3.79
CA LEU A 345 -19.65 1.11 3.04
C LEU A 345 -20.08 2.41 3.82
N ILE A 346 -20.70 2.31 4.99
CA ILE A 346 -21.33 3.48 5.66
C ILE A 346 -20.49 4.08 6.80
N LEU A 347 -19.45 3.38 7.28
CA LEU A 347 -18.66 3.83 8.43
C LEU A 347 -17.71 5.01 8.17
N ILE A 348 -17.25 5.21 6.92
CA ILE A 348 -16.15 6.17 6.64
C ILE A 348 -16.56 7.62 6.88
N VAL A 349 -17.80 8.02 6.55
CA VAL A 349 -18.25 9.43 6.62
C VAL A 349 -18.37 9.92 8.07
N TYR A 350 -19.13 9.20 8.91
CA TYR A 350 -19.32 9.57 10.32
C TYR A 350 -18.01 9.57 11.11
N PHE A 351 -17.12 8.67 10.73
CA PHE A 351 -15.85 8.47 11.40
C PHE A 351 -14.79 9.51 11.02
N LEU A 352 -14.67 9.86 9.74
CA LEU A 352 -13.81 10.97 9.34
C LEU A 352 -14.23 12.27 10.00
N ALA A 353 -15.53 12.55 10.10
CA ALA A 353 -16.02 13.72 10.85
C ALA A 353 -15.58 13.72 12.32
N GLN A 354 -15.58 12.56 13.00
CA GLN A 354 -15.08 12.45 14.38
C GLN A 354 -13.57 12.66 14.49
N VAL A 355 -12.77 12.12 13.57
CA VAL A 355 -11.31 12.34 13.57
C VAL A 355 -10.99 13.81 13.29
N PHE A 356 -11.72 14.46 12.38
CA PHE A 356 -11.55 15.89 12.12
C PHE A 356 -12.00 16.79 13.27
N CYS A 357 -13.03 16.41 14.03
CA CYS A 357 -13.34 17.08 15.30
C CYS A 357 -12.15 17.04 16.28
N VAL A 358 -11.49 15.88 16.44
CA VAL A 358 -10.31 15.75 17.30
C VAL A 358 -9.15 16.61 16.80
N ILE A 359 -8.96 16.69 15.49
CA ILE A 359 -7.91 17.51 14.86
C ILE A 359 -8.22 19.00 14.98
N TYR A 360 -9.48 19.40 14.83
CA TYR A 360 -9.92 20.78 15.04
C TYR A 360 -9.71 21.21 16.51
N ILE A 361 -9.99 20.33 17.47
CA ILE A 361 -9.62 20.54 18.89
C ILE A 361 -8.10 20.67 19.05
N MET A 362 -7.32 19.93 18.26
CA MET A 362 -5.85 20.02 18.26
C MET A 362 -5.31 21.33 17.65
N GLN A 363 -6.06 21.96 16.75
CA GLN A 363 -5.73 23.25 16.13
C GLN A 363 -6.11 24.47 17.00
N LEU A 364 -6.90 24.29 18.06
CA LEU A 364 -7.20 25.38 19.00
C LEU A 364 -5.95 25.79 19.80
N PRO A 365 -5.66 27.10 19.97
CA PRO A 365 -4.59 27.56 20.84
C PRO A 365 -4.78 27.03 22.28
N LEU A 366 -3.68 26.76 22.97
CA LEU A 366 -3.63 26.16 24.32
C LEU A 366 -4.58 26.83 25.34
N THR A 367 -4.91 28.10 25.15
CA THR A 367 -5.84 28.87 25.99
C THR A 367 -7.30 28.43 25.90
N CYS A 368 -7.71 27.70 24.86
CA CYS A 368 -9.07 27.15 24.72
C CYS A 368 -9.24 25.72 25.27
N ARG A 369 -8.16 25.02 25.64
CA ARG A 369 -8.23 23.61 26.10
C ARG A 369 -8.68 23.43 27.55
N GLN A 370 -8.64 24.48 28.38
CA GLN A 370 -9.02 24.39 29.81
C GLN A 370 -10.54 24.20 30.07
N GLY A 371 -11.39 24.21 29.03
CA GLY A 371 -12.85 24.09 29.21
C GLY A 371 -13.43 22.67 29.06
N TYR A 372 -12.65 21.66 28.67
CA TYR A 372 -13.18 20.33 28.30
C TYR A 372 -12.72 19.17 29.19
N GLU A 373 -11.90 19.39 30.21
CA GLU A 373 -11.47 18.33 31.15
C GLU A 373 -12.50 17.97 32.24
N SER A 374 -13.69 18.58 32.23
CA SER A 374 -14.69 18.39 33.30
C SER A 374 -16.02 17.76 32.86
N ILE A 375 -16.02 16.89 31.84
CA ILE A 375 -17.20 16.05 31.53
C ILE A 375 -16.77 14.58 31.38
N SER A 376 -16.25 14.01 32.47
CA SER A 376 -16.17 12.55 32.63
C SER A 376 -16.22 12.19 34.11
N GLU A 377 -17.28 12.58 34.80
CA GLU A 377 -17.70 11.99 36.07
C GLU A 377 -19.20 12.31 36.28
N ALA A 378 -20.05 11.46 35.69
CA ALA A 378 -21.42 11.18 36.11
C ALA A 378 -21.90 9.89 35.42
#